data_AF-A0A563W3S1-F1
#
_entry.id   AF-A0A563W3S1-F1
#
_cell.length_a   1.000
_cell.length_b   1.000
_cell.length_c   1.000
_cell.angle_alpha   90.00
_cell.angle_beta   90.00
_cell.angle_gamma   90.00
#
_symmetry.space_group_name_H-M   'P 1'
#
loop_
_entity.id
_entity.type
_entity.pdbx_description
1 polymer ?
#
loop_
_entity_poly.entity_id
_entity_poly.type
_entity_poly.pdbx_seq_one_letter_code
_entity_poly.pdbx_strand_id
1 'polypeptide(L)'
;MKQEIKEKYLVDFCVLLVEEYGYRRWFWFPNMQESELIIWWKQLESVSPYFMTPEPLPGDLYQVKEKDELDLFVSLRSKNQYYVAHIHCDDDSVLIKPSGEKILHQGYEPILD
;
A
#
# COMPACT_ATOMS: atom_id res chain seq x y z
N MET A 1 -16.29 -11.17 -2.19
CA MET A 1 -14.89 -11.22 -1.73
C MET A 1 -14.25 -12.51 -2.19
N LYS A 2 -13.18 -12.36 -2.96
CA LYS A 2 -12.33 -13.45 -3.43
C LYS A 2 -11.80 -14.31 -2.27
N GLN A 3 -11.73 -15.62 -2.50
CA GLN A 3 -11.28 -16.57 -1.49
C GLN A 3 -9.81 -16.33 -1.12
N GLU A 4 -8.95 -15.97 -2.08
CA GLU A 4 -7.53 -15.72 -1.79
C GLU A 4 -7.34 -14.56 -0.82
N ILE A 5 -8.13 -13.49 -0.95
CA ILE A 5 -8.09 -12.36 -0.01
C ILE A 5 -8.41 -12.88 1.39
N LYS A 6 -9.53 -13.61 1.56
CA LYS A 6 -10.01 -14.14 2.84
C LYS A 6 -8.96 -14.95 3.59
N GLU A 7 -8.22 -15.76 2.85
CA GLU A 7 -7.20 -16.66 3.40
C GLU A 7 -5.93 -15.88 3.73
N LYS A 8 -5.44 -15.06 2.79
CA LYS A 8 -4.16 -14.35 2.94
C LYS A 8 -4.17 -13.27 4.01
N TYR A 9 -5.21 -12.44 4.12
CA TYR A 9 -5.18 -11.30 5.08
C TYR A 9 -5.11 -11.72 6.56
N LEU A 10 -5.45 -12.97 6.87
CA LEU A 10 -5.41 -13.52 8.22
C LEU A 10 -4.03 -14.04 8.64
N VAL A 11 -3.16 -14.34 7.67
CA VAL A 11 -1.90 -15.06 7.91
C VAL A 11 -0.68 -14.35 7.32
N ASP A 12 -0.86 -13.68 6.18
CA ASP A 12 0.21 -12.99 5.47
C ASP A 12 0.30 -11.53 5.92
N PHE A 13 1.50 -10.96 5.77
CA PHE A 13 1.71 -9.53 5.95
C PHE A 13 0.97 -8.75 4.86
N CYS A 14 0.02 -7.91 5.28
CA CYS A 14 -0.85 -7.15 4.39
C CYS A 14 -0.63 -5.64 4.54
N VAL A 15 -0.45 -4.96 3.41
CA VAL A 15 -0.44 -3.51 3.28
C VAL A 15 -1.71 -3.06 2.57
N LEU A 16 -2.40 -2.10 3.17
CA LEU A 16 -3.57 -1.46 2.56
C LEU A 16 -3.10 -0.37 1.61
N LEU A 17 -3.14 -0.63 0.32
CA LEU A 17 -2.70 0.32 -0.69
C LEU A 17 -3.88 1.15 -1.22
N VAL A 18 -3.69 2.46 -1.25
CA VAL A 18 -4.59 3.43 -1.88
C VAL A 18 -3.83 4.11 -3.01
N GLU A 19 -4.47 4.17 -4.17
CA GLU A 19 -4.00 4.91 -5.34
C GLU A 19 -4.87 6.16 -5.48
N GLU A 20 -4.25 7.33 -5.62
CA GLU A 20 -5.00 8.58 -5.78
C GLU A 20 -5.60 8.70 -7.19
N TYR A 21 -4.83 8.30 -8.20
CA TYR A 21 -5.34 8.23 -9.56
C TYR A 21 -6.22 6.99 -9.73
N GLY A 22 -7.39 7.14 -10.37
CA GLY A 22 -8.35 6.03 -10.51
C GLY A 22 -9.08 5.61 -9.22
N TYR A 23 -8.76 6.21 -8.06
CA TYR A 23 -9.42 5.99 -6.76
C TYR A 23 -9.53 4.52 -6.36
N ARG A 24 -8.46 3.75 -6.65
CA ARG A 24 -8.43 2.31 -6.43
C ARG A 24 -7.88 1.99 -5.05
N ARG A 25 -8.29 0.83 -4.55
CA ARG A 25 -7.81 0.25 -3.29
C ARG A 25 -7.36 -1.16 -3.55
N TRP A 26 -6.33 -1.59 -2.85
CA TRP A 26 -5.70 -2.88 -3.06
C TRP A 26 -5.31 -3.49 -1.73
N PHE A 27 -5.50 -4.81 -1.62
CA PHE A 27 -4.75 -5.60 -0.64
C PHE A 27 -3.42 -5.97 -1.29
N TRP A 28 -2.34 -5.43 -0.75
CA TRP A 28 -0.99 -5.74 -1.19
C TRP A 28 -0.34 -6.69 -0.19
N PHE A 29 0.10 -7.84 -0.68
CA PHE A 29 0.82 -8.86 0.09
C PHE A 29 2.26 -8.90 -0.40
N PRO A 30 3.14 -8.02 0.12
CA PRO A 30 4.52 -7.99 -0.32
C PRO A 30 5.21 -9.32 -0.04
N ASN A 31 6.07 -9.75 -0.96
CA ASN A 31 6.91 -10.95 -0.78
C ASN A 31 8.16 -10.64 0.08
N MET A 32 8.00 -9.81 1.10
CA MET A 32 9.04 -9.41 2.04
C MET A 32 8.44 -9.12 3.41
N GLN A 33 9.26 -9.16 4.46
CA GLN A 33 8.84 -8.86 5.83
C GLN A 33 8.72 -7.34 6.07
N GLU A 34 8.12 -6.96 7.20
CA GLU A 34 7.92 -5.56 7.58
C GLU A 34 9.20 -4.71 7.53
N SER A 35 10.30 -5.21 8.08
CA SER A 35 11.58 -4.49 8.09
C SER A 35 12.16 -4.30 6.68
N GLU A 36 12.00 -5.31 5.82
CA GLU A 36 12.44 -5.29 4.42
C GLU A 36 11.59 -4.32 3.60
N LEU A 37 10.27 -4.27 3.83
CA LEU A 37 9.36 -3.31 3.20
C LEU A 37 9.78 -1.87 3.47
N ILE A 38 10.12 -1.55 4.72
CA ILE A 38 10.56 -0.21 5.10
C ILE A 38 11.86 0.16 4.38
N ILE A 39 12.81 -0.77 4.30
CA ILE A 39 14.10 -0.55 3.61
C ILE A 39 13.85 -0.35 2.11
N TRP A 40 13.08 -1.24 1.50
CA TRP A 40 12.73 -1.18 0.08
C TRP A 40 12.04 0.14 -0.28
N TRP A 41 11.00 0.53 0.49
CA TRP A 41 10.28 1.78 0.27
C TRP A 41 11.21 2.99 0.37
N LYS A 42 12.06 3.03 1.40
CA LYS A 42 13.03 4.12 1.58
C LYS A 42 14.04 4.21 0.44
N GLN A 43 14.34 3.12 -0.25
CA GLN A 43 15.31 3.10 -1.35
C GLN A 43 14.71 3.44 -2.71
N LEU A 44 13.39 3.63 -2.82
CA LEU A 44 12.78 4.03 -4.09
C LEU A 44 13.25 5.43 -4.50
N GLU A 45 13.94 5.49 -5.63
CA GLU A 45 14.33 6.74 -6.30
C GLU A 45 13.14 7.43 -6.95
N SER A 46 12.06 6.69 -7.24
CA SER A 46 10.77 7.22 -7.68
C SER A 46 9.68 6.16 -7.50
N VAL A 47 8.44 6.59 -7.31
CA VAL A 47 7.23 5.77 -7.35
C VAL A 47 6.58 5.72 -8.74
N SER A 48 7.10 6.47 -9.72
CA SER A 48 6.57 6.56 -11.09
C SER A 48 6.25 5.20 -11.73
N PRO A 49 7.06 4.13 -11.56
CA PRO A 49 6.74 2.81 -12.10
C PRO A 49 5.43 2.19 -11.58
N TYR A 50 4.96 2.64 -10.41
CA TYR A 50 3.77 2.12 -9.71
C TYR A 50 2.57 3.05 -9.80
N PHE A 51 2.75 4.26 -10.35
CA PHE A 51 1.77 5.35 -10.34
C PHE A 51 0.43 4.99 -11.02
N MET A 52 0.49 4.38 -12.21
CA MET A 52 -0.70 4.03 -13.00
C MET A 52 -1.04 2.53 -12.96
N THR A 53 -0.04 1.73 -12.60
CA THR A 53 -0.09 0.28 -12.60
C THR A 53 0.70 -0.18 -11.38
N PRO A 54 0.06 -0.47 -10.23
CA PRO A 54 0.77 -0.96 -9.06
C PRO A 54 1.27 -2.39 -9.25
N GLU A 55 0.89 -3.11 -10.31
CA GLU A 55 1.27 -4.51 -10.59
C GLU A 55 2.78 -4.83 -10.52
N PRO A 56 3.72 -3.91 -10.84
CA PRO A 56 5.15 -4.14 -10.63
C PRO A 56 5.59 -4.12 -9.17
N LEU A 57 4.70 -3.77 -8.22
CA LEU A 57 5.00 -3.88 -6.79
C LEU A 57 5.34 -5.34 -6.45
N PRO A 58 6.33 -5.56 -5.59
CA PRO A 58 6.78 -6.89 -5.23
C PRO A 58 5.70 -7.65 -4.45
N GLY A 59 5.41 -8.90 -4.83
CA GLY A 59 4.40 -9.75 -4.19
C GLY A 59 3.05 -9.78 -4.91
N ASP A 60 1.99 -10.08 -4.17
CA ASP A 60 0.64 -10.23 -4.74
C ASP A 60 -0.19 -8.96 -4.53
N LEU A 61 -0.99 -8.61 -5.55
CA LEU A 61 -1.92 -7.49 -5.51
C LEU A 61 -3.33 -7.93 -5.83
N TYR A 62 -4.27 -7.56 -4.96
CA TYR A 62 -5.68 -7.82 -5.16
C TYR A 62 -6.45 -6.51 -5.10
N GLN A 63 -6.93 -6.06 -6.27
CA GLN A 63 -7.81 -4.91 -6.36
C GLN A 63 -9.11 -5.18 -5.62
N VAL A 64 -9.53 -4.23 -4.79
CA VAL A 64 -10.86 -4.18 -4.19
C VAL A 64 -11.87 -3.86 -5.29
N LYS A 65 -12.76 -4.79 -5.60
CA LYS A 65 -13.79 -4.64 -6.65
C LYS A 65 -15.20 -4.81 -6.09
N GLU A 66 -15.37 -5.69 -5.13
CA GLU A 66 -16.67 -6.03 -4.57
C GLU A 66 -16.97 -5.25 -3.28
N LYS A 67 -18.25 -5.11 -2.95
CA LYS A 67 -18.69 -4.36 -1.76
C LYS A 67 -18.12 -4.93 -0.46
N ASP A 68 -18.11 -6.25 -0.31
CA ASP A 68 -17.60 -6.90 0.90
C ASP A 68 -16.08 -6.80 1.06
N GLU A 69 -15.34 -6.69 -0.05
CA GLU A 69 -13.90 -6.39 -0.05
C GLU A 69 -13.65 -4.94 0.41
N LEU A 70 -14.49 -4.01 -0.03
CA LEU A 70 -14.42 -2.62 0.41
C LEU A 70 -14.75 -2.49 1.90
N ASP A 71 -15.82 -3.16 2.36
CA ASP A 71 -16.21 -3.17 3.77
C ASP A 71 -15.06 -3.74 4.64
N LEU A 72 -14.41 -4.82 4.20
CA LEU A 72 -13.22 -5.34 4.85
C LEU A 72 -12.07 -4.32 4.86
N PHE A 73 -11.73 -3.74 3.71
CA PHE A 73 -10.64 -2.77 3.60
C PHE A 73 -10.84 -1.59 4.57
N VAL A 74 -12.06 -1.03 4.63
CA VAL A 74 -12.41 0.06 5.55
C VAL A 74 -12.30 -0.40 7.01
N SER A 75 -12.77 -1.61 7.32
CA SER A 75 -12.67 -2.19 8.66
C SER A 75 -11.23 -2.42 9.12
N LEU A 76 -10.35 -2.88 8.22
CA LEU A 76 -8.93 -3.08 8.55
C LEU A 76 -8.22 -1.73 8.72
N ARG A 77 -8.52 -0.77 7.85
CA ARG A 77 -7.95 0.59 7.94
C ARG A 77 -8.32 1.28 9.23
N SER A 78 -9.55 1.15 9.72
CA SER A 78 -10.00 1.80 10.96
C SER A 78 -9.38 1.23 12.24
N LYS A 79 -8.81 0.02 12.19
CA LYS A 79 -8.16 -0.62 13.34
C LYS A 79 -6.76 -0.07 13.63
N ASN A 80 -6.14 0.68 12.70
CA ASN A 80 -4.76 1.19 12.83
C ASN A 80 -3.72 0.10 13.21
N GLN A 81 -3.93 -1.13 12.72
CA GLN A 81 -3.03 -2.28 12.96
C GLN A 81 -2.24 -2.67 11.70
N TYR A 82 -2.51 -2.02 10.57
CA TYR A 82 -1.96 -2.36 9.26
C TYR A 82 -1.11 -1.22 8.74
N TYR A 83 -0.14 -1.57 7.91
CA TYR A 83 0.54 -0.60 7.07
C TYR A 83 -0.43 -0.06 6.03
N VAL A 84 -0.31 1.22 5.72
CA VAL A 84 -1.06 1.88 4.64
C VAL A 84 -0.07 2.49 3.68
N ALA A 85 -0.14 2.12 2.41
CA ALA A 85 0.60 2.79 1.35
C ALA A 85 -0.35 3.72 0.60
N HIS A 86 0.11 4.94 0.34
CA HIS A 86 -0.52 5.87 -0.60
C HIS A 86 0.47 6.09 -1.74
N ILE A 87 0.04 5.78 -2.96
CA ILE A 87 0.85 5.98 -4.18
C ILE A 87 0.12 6.95 -5.09
N HIS A 88 0.82 8.03 -5.42
CA HIS A 88 0.46 9.03 -6.41
C HIS A 88 1.77 9.47 -7.09
N CYS A 89 2.19 10.73 -6.97
CA CYS A 89 3.48 11.20 -7.48
C CYS A 89 4.58 11.14 -6.41
N ASP A 90 5.83 11.43 -6.79
CA ASP A 90 6.98 11.44 -5.88
C ASP A 90 6.84 12.47 -4.74
N ASP A 91 6.04 13.52 -4.94
CA ASP A 91 5.73 14.55 -3.95
C ASP A 91 4.55 14.19 -3.02
N ASP A 92 3.86 13.09 -3.33
CA ASP A 92 2.60 12.68 -2.69
C ASP A 92 2.49 11.15 -2.57
N SER A 93 3.60 10.50 -2.24
CA SER A 93 3.62 9.07 -1.96
C SER A 93 4.23 8.78 -0.60
N VAL A 94 3.55 7.93 0.17
CA VAL A 94 3.93 7.67 1.57
C VAL A 94 3.54 6.26 2.01
N LEU A 95 4.43 5.64 2.78
CA LEU A 95 4.13 4.45 3.56
C LEU A 95 3.88 4.85 5.01
N ILE A 96 2.78 4.42 5.59
CA ILE A 96 2.36 4.77 6.95
C ILE A 96 2.36 3.50 7.80
N LYS A 97 3.10 3.51 8.91
CA LYS A 97 3.13 2.41 9.89
C LYS A 97 1.82 2.35 10.69
N PRO A 98 1.51 1.22 11.35
CA PRO A 98 0.44 1.12 12.34
C PRO A 98 0.53 2.17 13.45
N SER A 99 1.75 2.60 13.80
CA SER A 99 1.99 3.68 14.78
C SER A 99 1.58 5.07 14.29
N GLY A 100 1.25 5.23 13.00
CA GLY A 100 1.00 6.51 12.34
C GLY A 100 2.26 7.21 11.82
N GLU A 101 3.45 6.63 12.05
CA GLU A 101 4.71 7.16 11.49
C GLU A 101 4.67 7.10 9.96
N LYS A 102 4.97 8.23 9.31
CA LYS A 102 5.11 8.34 7.86
C LYS A 102 6.55 8.06 7.44
N ILE A 103 6.71 7.22 6.43
CA ILE A 103 7.96 6.88 5.78
C ILE A 103 7.91 7.41 4.35
N LEU A 104 8.77 8.36 4.06
CA LEU A 104 8.98 8.89 2.73
C LEU A 104 10.06 8.07 2.01
N HIS A 105 9.93 7.93 0.71
CA HIS A 105 10.96 7.30 -0.12
C HIS A 105 12.10 8.28 -0.42
N GLN A 106 13.25 7.76 -0.86
CA GLN A 106 14.44 8.58 -1.14
C GLN A 106 14.19 9.64 -2.23
N GLY A 107 13.41 9.28 -3.25
CA GLY A 107 13.00 10.19 -4.32
C GLY A 107 11.90 11.18 -3.96
N TYR A 108 11.48 11.28 -2.69
CA TYR A 108 10.37 12.16 -2.32
C TYR A 108 10.75 13.63 -2.50
N GLU A 109 10.01 14.35 -3.35
CA GLU A 109 10.26 15.75 -3.67
C GLU A 109 9.12 16.62 -3.10
N PRO A 110 9.29 17.30 -1.95
CA PRO A 110 8.23 18.17 -1.45
C PRO A 110 8.00 19.32 -2.44
N ILE A 111 6.72 19.63 -2.73
CA ILE A 111 6.36 20.86 -3.42
C ILE A 111 6.81 22.03 -2.53
N LEU A 112 7.80 22.78 -2.99
CA LEU A 112 8.23 24.03 -2.35
C LEU A 112 7.31 25.16 -2.85
N ASP A 113 6.58 25.77 -1.92
CA ASP A 113 5.78 26.99 -2.15
C ASP A 113 6.66 28.21 -2.49
#